data_AF-A0A6J2KNV9-F1
#
_entry.id   AF-A0A6J2KNV9-F1
#
_cell.length_a   1.000
_cell.length_b   1.000
_cell.length_c   1.000
_cell.angle_alpha   90.00
_cell.angle_beta   90.00
_cell.angle_gamma   90.00
#
_symmetry.space_group_name_H-M   'P 1'
#
loop_
_entity.id
_entity.type
_entity.pdbx_description
1 polymer ?
#
loop_
_entity_poly.entity_id
_entity_poly.type
_entity_poly.pdbx_seq_one_letter_code
_entity_poly.pdbx_strand_id
1 'polypeptide(L)'
;MTALQLITLLLVCTVCEKLMLAVVGLFCECCAVSACKKCYKTVDKRYKCKQLTWPSNKIFPHQWVDVGISRTDIAENNDHSDDSTKKYFCSWCQRIKLCNNTRDLKTEQCDFHKYSNIIIPPTSVQMEKGNVISIQPVNNSNWEPLIIIANRKSGSNRSDEILSLFRGLLNPIQVIDVSVTSPESVVRWLPEKCRVLVAGGDGTVAWVLNALFAAPHIKAAVAIFPMGTGNDLSRVLGWGPGCPSYIDAHSIISSIKQATVEPLDRWKIIIKPKRGRLGRRAPERILHAYNYASIGVDAQVALDFHRARTQFLYRYASRTLNYIAYVFLGVGRALDDGGCEGLERRVRCCADGVALTLPPLQALLALNIPSWGAGVHLWSMGGEDEVEEQSMSDGKLEVVGISSSFHIARLQCGLAEPYRFTQASNLRIDLEGSCAMQVDGEPWMQGPATILVEPAGQSTMLRANIKRSEC
;
A
#
# COMPACT_ATOMS: atom_id res chain seq x y z
N MET A 1 0.03 -15.17 -9.82
CA MET A 1 -1.29 -15.74 -10.16
C MET A 1 -2.29 -14.62 -9.90
N THR A 2 -3.07 -14.20 -10.88
CA THR A 2 -3.30 -12.77 -11.13
C THR A 2 -4.70 -12.53 -11.69
N ALA A 3 -5.10 -11.30 -12.01
CA ALA A 3 -6.22 -10.89 -12.91
C ALA A 3 -6.58 -11.85 -14.06
N LEU A 4 -5.63 -12.68 -14.43
CA LEU A 4 -5.73 -13.83 -15.31
C LEU A 4 -6.51 -15.06 -14.80
N GLN A 5 -7.18 -15.09 -13.64
CA GLN A 5 -8.09 -16.22 -13.35
C GLN A 5 -9.48 -16.11 -14.00
N LEU A 6 -9.71 -15.07 -14.81
CA LEU A 6 -10.67 -15.13 -15.92
C LEU A 6 -10.05 -15.70 -17.22
N ILE A 7 -8.73 -15.95 -17.27
CA ILE A 7 -7.99 -16.47 -18.45
C ILE A 7 -7.53 -17.92 -18.19
N THR A 8 -8.43 -18.73 -17.63
CA THR A 8 -8.63 -20.10 -18.14
C THR A 8 -9.63 -20.12 -19.31
N LEU A 9 -10.13 -18.94 -19.71
CA LEU A 9 -10.78 -18.71 -20.98
C LEU A 9 -9.71 -18.33 -22.00
N LEU A 10 -9.41 -19.25 -22.91
CA LEU A 10 -9.36 -18.97 -24.33
C LEU A 10 -9.68 -17.49 -24.66
N LEU A 11 -8.67 -16.62 -24.81
CA LEU A 11 -8.89 -15.21 -25.13
C LEU A 11 -9.39 -15.13 -26.57
N VAL A 12 -10.65 -14.75 -26.78
CA VAL A 12 -11.24 -14.66 -28.12
C VAL A 12 -11.16 -13.22 -28.61
N CYS A 13 -10.68 -13.01 -29.84
CA CYS A 13 -10.68 -11.68 -30.45
C CYS A 13 -12.12 -11.17 -30.62
N THR A 14 -12.43 -9.98 -30.07
CA THR A 14 -13.76 -9.36 -30.12
C THR A 14 -14.27 -9.06 -31.54
N VAL A 15 -13.42 -9.14 -32.57
CA VAL A 15 -13.80 -8.84 -33.97
C VAL A 15 -13.92 -10.09 -34.82
N CYS A 16 -12.93 -10.98 -34.80
CA CYS A 16 -12.90 -12.15 -35.67
C CYS A 16 -13.23 -13.46 -34.95
N GLU A 17 -13.50 -13.39 -33.64
CA GLU A 17 -13.91 -14.51 -32.79
C GLU A 17 -12.92 -15.68 -32.76
N LYS A 18 -11.70 -15.44 -33.27
CA LYS A 18 -10.62 -16.41 -33.21
C LYS A 18 -10.02 -16.45 -31.83
N LEU A 19 -9.77 -17.66 -31.37
CA LEU A 19 -8.94 -17.93 -30.22
C LEU A 19 -7.55 -17.30 -30.39
N MET A 20 -7.12 -16.59 -29.37
CA MET A 20 -5.80 -15.99 -29.27
C MET A 20 -5.03 -16.68 -28.16
N LEU A 21 -3.77 -16.99 -28.46
CA LEU A 21 -2.79 -17.24 -27.42
C LEU A 21 -2.54 -15.93 -26.67
N ALA A 22 -2.49 -16.00 -25.34
CA ALA A 22 -2.30 -14.84 -24.47
C ALA A 22 -1.06 -13.99 -24.81
N VAL A 23 -0.08 -14.57 -25.51
CA VAL A 23 1.19 -13.92 -25.90
C VAL A 23 1.08 -13.06 -27.17
N VAL A 24 0.02 -13.23 -27.98
CA VAL A 24 -0.07 -12.62 -29.34
C VAL A 24 -1.23 -11.62 -29.48
N GLY A 25 -2.21 -11.67 -28.57
CA GLY A 25 -3.35 -10.76 -28.55
C GLY A 25 -3.10 -9.46 -27.80
N LEU A 26 -3.76 -8.38 -28.20
CA LEU A 26 -3.91 -7.16 -27.41
C LEU A 26 -5.16 -7.29 -26.54
N PHE A 27 -5.08 -6.82 -25.30
CA PHE A 27 -6.18 -6.85 -24.34
C PHE A 27 -6.26 -5.51 -23.59
N CYS A 28 -7.46 -4.94 -23.51
CA CYS A 28 -7.69 -3.73 -22.74
C CYS A 28 -8.07 -4.08 -21.29
N GLU A 29 -7.19 -3.72 -20.35
CA GLU A 29 -7.37 -3.97 -18.91
C GLU A 29 -8.61 -3.27 -18.33
N CYS A 30 -9.05 -2.16 -18.93
CA CYS A 30 -10.19 -1.39 -18.43
C CYS A 30 -11.54 -1.97 -18.85
N CYS A 31 -11.69 -2.43 -20.10
CA CYS A 31 -12.98 -2.87 -20.64
C CYS A 31 -13.03 -4.31 -21.11
N ALA A 32 -11.93 -5.07 -21.03
CA ALA A 32 -11.80 -6.45 -21.47
C ALA A 32 -11.94 -6.69 -22.99
N VAL A 33 -12.06 -5.64 -23.80
CA VAL A 33 -12.01 -5.76 -25.27
C VAL A 33 -10.65 -6.31 -25.67
N SER A 34 -10.64 -7.25 -26.61
CA SER A 34 -9.43 -7.93 -27.04
C SER A 34 -9.31 -7.95 -28.58
N ALA A 35 -8.09 -7.93 -29.08
CA ALA A 35 -7.82 -7.86 -30.51
C ALA A 35 -6.64 -8.72 -30.92
N CYS A 36 -6.79 -9.50 -31.99
CA CYS A 36 -5.63 -10.13 -32.62
C CYS A 36 -4.82 -9.10 -33.42
N LYS A 37 -3.59 -9.45 -33.80
CA LYS A 37 -2.69 -8.60 -34.59
C LYS A 37 -3.31 -8.06 -35.90
N LYS A 38 -4.28 -8.76 -36.48
CA LYS A 38 -4.99 -8.30 -37.70
C LYS A 38 -6.16 -7.36 -37.41
N CYS A 39 -6.76 -7.45 -36.23
CA CYS A 39 -8.02 -6.77 -35.91
C CYS A 39 -7.87 -5.53 -35.02
N TYR A 40 -6.67 -5.24 -34.49
CA TYR A 40 -6.49 -4.14 -33.52
C TYR A 40 -6.93 -2.77 -34.05
N LYS A 41 -6.64 -2.46 -35.32
CA LYS A 41 -7.09 -1.19 -35.94
C LYS A 41 -8.62 -1.11 -36.05
N THR A 42 -9.28 -2.24 -36.28
CA THR A 42 -10.75 -2.32 -36.32
C THR A 42 -11.32 -2.13 -34.93
N VAL A 43 -10.70 -2.74 -33.91
CA VAL A 43 -11.09 -2.57 -32.51
C VAL A 43 -11.00 -1.11 -32.08
N ASP A 44 -9.85 -0.46 -32.32
CA ASP A 44 -9.58 0.92 -31.93
C ASP A 44 -10.57 1.93 -32.56
N LYS A 45 -11.02 1.65 -33.79
CA LYS A 45 -12.05 2.45 -34.46
C LYS A 45 -13.47 2.17 -33.95
N ARG A 46 -13.81 0.90 -33.71
CA ARG A 46 -15.20 0.47 -33.45
C ARG A 46 -15.60 0.52 -31.98
N TYR A 47 -14.66 0.26 -31.06
CA TYR A 47 -14.96 0.14 -29.63
C TYR A 47 -14.32 1.29 -28.87
N LYS A 48 -15.14 1.97 -28.05
CA LYS A 48 -14.64 2.92 -27.07
C LYS A 48 -14.43 2.19 -25.74
N CYS A 49 -13.33 2.53 -25.08
CA CYS A 49 -13.03 2.04 -23.74
C CYS A 49 -14.02 2.60 -22.71
N LYS A 50 -13.87 2.24 -21.43
CA LYS A 50 -14.64 2.80 -20.31
C LYS A 50 -14.62 4.32 -20.38
N GLN A 51 -15.80 4.93 -20.39
CA GLN A 51 -15.92 6.37 -20.34
C GLN A 51 -15.76 6.84 -18.89
N LEU A 52 -14.84 7.77 -18.67
CA LEU A 52 -14.52 8.29 -17.34
C LEU A 52 -15.64 9.17 -16.77
N THR A 53 -16.33 9.88 -17.67
CA THR A 53 -17.45 10.79 -17.39
C THR A 53 -18.67 10.42 -18.25
N TRP A 54 -19.86 10.77 -17.78
CA TRP A 54 -21.12 10.65 -18.52
C TRP A 54 -22.04 11.82 -18.19
N PRO A 55 -22.86 12.32 -19.14
CA PRO A 55 -23.83 13.37 -18.84
C PRO A 55 -24.81 12.94 -17.74
N SER A 56 -24.92 13.73 -16.67
CA SER A 56 -25.77 13.44 -15.51
C SER A 56 -27.26 13.35 -15.83
N ASN A 57 -27.71 14.00 -16.91
CA ASN A 57 -29.09 13.99 -17.39
C ASN A 57 -29.44 12.81 -18.31
N LYS A 58 -28.50 11.88 -18.56
CA LYS A 58 -28.71 10.72 -19.43
C LYS A 58 -28.60 9.43 -18.65
N ILE A 59 -29.41 8.44 -19.04
CA ILE A 59 -29.28 7.06 -18.56
C ILE A 59 -27.87 6.56 -18.90
N PHE A 60 -27.16 6.06 -17.89
CA PHE A 60 -25.84 5.45 -18.07
C PHE A 60 -26.01 3.99 -18.54
N PRO A 61 -25.66 3.65 -19.80
CA PRO A 61 -25.94 2.33 -20.34
C PRO A 61 -24.91 1.30 -19.85
N HIS A 62 -25.28 0.02 -19.92
CA HIS A 62 -24.29 -1.05 -19.85
C HIS A 62 -23.28 -0.95 -21.00
N GLN A 63 -22.01 -1.20 -20.69
CA GLN A 63 -20.95 -1.38 -21.69
C GLN A 63 -20.69 -2.87 -21.90
N TRP A 64 -21.44 -3.47 -22.82
CA TRP A 64 -21.33 -4.88 -23.17
C TRP A 64 -20.15 -5.14 -24.12
N VAL A 65 -19.36 -6.16 -23.80
CA VAL A 65 -18.24 -6.64 -24.61
C VAL A 65 -18.52 -8.09 -24.97
N ASP A 66 -18.44 -8.39 -26.26
CA ASP A 66 -18.53 -9.75 -26.79
C ASP A 66 -17.28 -10.52 -26.36
N VAL A 67 -17.48 -11.59 -25.60
CA VAL A 67 -16.43 -12.46 -25.06
C VAL A 67 -16.48 -13.87 -25.66
N GLY A 68 -17.17 -14.04 -26.80
CA GLY A 68 -17.28 -15.28 -27.55
C GLY A 68 -18.60 -16.04 -27.32
N ILE A 69 -18.60 -17.32 -27.66
CA ILE A 69 -19.78 -18.19 -27.66
C ILE A 69 -19.82 -19.06 -26.39
N SER A 70 -21.01 -19.41 -25.90
CA SER A 70 -21.17 -20.35 -24.78
C SER A 70 -20.81 -21.80 -25.20
N ARG A 71 -20.00 -22.51 -24.40
CA ARG A 71 -19.52 -23.87 -24.73
C ARG A 71 -20.55 -24.99 -24.49
N THR A 72 -21.74 -24.67 -23.98
CA THR A 72 -22.84 -25.66 -23.83
C THR A 72 -23.27 -26.24 -25.18
N ASP A 73 -23.06 -25.50 -26.29
CA ASP A 73 -23.53 -25.91 -27.61
C ASP A 73 -22.50 -26.74 -28.40
N ILE A 74 -21.29 -26.96 -27.86
CA ILE A 74 -20.22 -27.72 -28.55
C ILE A 74 -20.27 -29.22 -28.19
N ALA A 75 -20.91 -29.58 -27.07
CA ALA A 75 -20.94 -30.97 -26.60
C ALA A 75 -22.19 -31.75 -27.05
N GLU A 76 -23.27 -31.06 -27.45
CA GLU A 76 -24.53 -31.68 -27.85
C GLU A 76 -25.04 -30.97 -29.10
N ASN A 77 -24.70 -31.51 -30.27
CA ASN A 77 -25.48 -31.52 -31.53
C ASN A 77 -24.57 -31.45 -32.76
N ASN A 78 -24.36 -32.62 -33.37
CA ASN A 78 -23.98 -32.75 -34.78
C ASN A 78 -25.20 -32.46 -35.67
N ASP A 79 -25.89 -31.34 -35.47
CA ASP A 79 -27.01 -30.95 -36.32
C ASP A 79 -26.93 -29.47 -36.68
N HIS A 80 -26.99 -29.20 -37.99
CA HIS A 80 -26.78 -27.91 -38.59
C HIS A 80 -27.93 -26.95 -38.27
N SER A 81 -27.84 -26.22 -37.16
CA SER A 81 -28.55 -24.96 -36.95
C SER A 81 -27.61 -23.93 -36.32
N ASP A 82 -27.39 -22.84 -37.05
CA ASP A 82 -26.38 -21.80 -36.80
C ASP A 82 -26.81 -20.79 -35.71
N ASP A 83 -27.46 -21.23 -34.63
CA ASP A 83 -27.92 -20.35 -33.55
C ASP A 83 -26.96 -20.38 -32.35
N SER A 84 -25.69 -20.07 -32.63
CA SER A 84 -24.66 -20.02 -31.59
C SER A 84 -24.93 -18.85 -30.63
N THR A 85 -25.21 -19.18 -29.36
CA THR A 85 -25.58 -18.16 -28.38
C THR A 85 -24.35 -17.35 -27.95
N LYS A 86 -24.38 -16.04 -28.21
CA LYS A 86 -23.27 -15.13 -27.86
C LYS A 86 -23.28 -14.75 -26.38
N LYS A 87 -22.07 -14.65 -25.83
CA LYS A 87 -21.81 -14.25 -24.44
C LYS A 87 -21.29 -12.83 -24.38
N TYR A 88 -22.04 -11.96 -23.71
CA TYR A 88 -21.68 -10.58 -23.46
C TYR A 88 -21.34 -10.35 -22.00
N PHE A 89 -20.27 -9.63 -21.75
CA PHE A 89 -19.80 -9.24 -20.43
C PHE A 89 -19.87 -7.72 -20.27
N CYS A 90 -20.46 -7.21 -19.17
CA CYS A 90 -20.49 -5.78 -18.91
C CYS A 90 -19.24 -5.34 -18.14
N SER A 91 -18.46 -4.42 -18.71
CA SER A 91 -17.22 -3.94 -18.07
C SER A 91 -17.43 -3.14 -16.78
N TRP A 92 -18.65 -2.69 -16.49
CA TRP A 92 -18.98 -1.92 -15.29
C TRP A 92 -19.56 -2.79 -14.18
N CYS A 93 -20.70 -3.45 -14.44
CA CYS A 93 -21.37 -4.26 -13.41
C CYS A 93 -20.88 -5.72 -13.34
N GLN A 94 -20.00 -6.15 -14.26
CA GLN A 94 -19.46 -7.51 -14.35
C GLN A 94 -20.50 -8.61 -14.59
N ARG A 95 -21.74 -8.25 -14.96
CA ARG A 95 -22.77 -9.23 -15.36
C ARG A 95 -22.42 -9.86 -16.70
N ILE A 96 -22.89 -11.09 -16.88
CA ILE A 96 -22.85 -11.81 -18.14
C ILE A 96 -24.29 -11.93 -18.66
N LYS A 97 -24.49 -11.66 -19.94
CA LYS A 97 -25.77 -11.84 -20.63
C LYS A 97 -25.54 -12.74 -21.85
N LEU A 98 -26.39 -13.75 -22.02
CA LEU A 98 -26.43 -14.61 -23.19
C LEU A 98 -27.53 -14.09 -24.10
N CYS A 99 -27.23 -13.69 -25.33
CA CYS A 99 -28.25 -13.26 -26.28
C CYS A 99 -27.82 -13.38 -27.74
N ASN A 100 -28.80 -13.64 -28.60
CA ASN A 100 -28.58 -13.74 -30.06
C ASN A 100 -28.87 -12.40 -30.74
N ASN A 101 -29.66 -11.52 -30.10
CA ASN A 101 -30.01 -10.20 -30.59
C ASN A 101 -29.34 -9.07 -29.78
N THR A 102 -28.56 -8.23 -30.47
CA THR A 102 -27.87 -7.09 -29.87
C THR A 102 -28.77 -5.90 -29.54
N ARG A 103 -30.03 -5.88 -30.02
CA ARG A 103 -30.99 -4.80 -29.72
C ARG A 103 -31.40 -4.78 -28.24
N ASP A 104 -31.49 -5.96 -27.62
CA ASP A 104 -31.86 -6.14 -26.20
C ASP A 104 -30.76 -5.73 -25.22
N LEU A 105 -29.59 -5.31 -25.73
CA LEU A 105 -28.45 -4.87 -24.93
C LEU A 105 -28.41 -3.35 -24.73
N LYS A 106 -29.13 -2.57 -25.55
CA LYS A 106 -28.96 -1.10 -25.64
C LYS A 106 -29.93 -0.28 -24.77
N THR A 107 -30.94 -0.90 -24.19
CA THR A 107 -32.03 -0.22 -23.47
C THR A 107 -31.87 -0.25 -21.94
N GLU A 108 -30.97 -1.07 -21.42
CA GLU A 108 -30.82 -1.30 -19.98
C GLU A 108 -29.81 -0.32 -19.34
N GLN A 109 -30.20 0.24 -18.18
CA GLN A 109 -29.33 1.07 -17.35
C GLN A 109 -28.36 0.21 -16.55
N CYS A 110 -27.09 0.59 -16.54
CA CYS A 110 -26.11 -0.04 -15.67
C CYS A 110 -26.26 0.47 -14.23
N ASP A 111 -26.55 -0.45 -13.32
CA ASP A 111 -26.68 -0.22 -11.88
C ASP A 111 -25.40 -0.54 -11.10
N PHE A 112 -24.29 -0.88 -11.79
CA PHE A 112 -23.00 -1.32 -11.22
C PHE A 112 -23.05 -2.58 -10.34
N HIS A 113 -24.24 -3.15 -10.13
CA HIS A 113 -24.52 -4.35 -9.36
C HIS A 113 -23.76 -4.41 -8.01
N LYS A 114 -23.02 -5.50 -7.73
CA LYS A 114 -22.30 -5.73 -6.47
C LYS A 114 -21.21 -4.69 -6.13
N TYR A 115 -20.86 -3.81 -7.07
CA TYR A 115 -19.87 -2.74 -6.90
C TYR A 115 -20.47 -1.33 -6.85
N SER A 116 -21.79 -1.18 -6.88
CA SER A 116 -22.49 0.12 -6.85
C SER A 116 -22.05 1.03 -5.71
N ASN A 117 -21.80 0.47 -4.52
CA ASN A 117 -21.39 1.24 -3.35
C ASN A 117 -19.92 1.70 -3.39
N ILE A 118 -19.07 1.09 -4.23
CA ILE A 118 -17.62 1.39 -4.26
C ILE A 118 -17.16 2.07 -5.55
N ILE A 119 -17.97 2.06 -6.61
CA ILE A 119 -17.66 2.72 -7.88
C ILE A 119 -18.05 4.19 -7.79
N ILE A 120 -17.20 5.06 -8.32
CA ILE A 120 -17.53 6.46 -8.62
C ILE A 120 -18.19 6.48 -10.00
N PRO A 121 -19.52 6.69 -10.08
CA PRO A 121 -20.23 6.62 -11.35
C PRO A 121 -19.71 7.68 -12.32
N PRO A 122 -19.58 7.39 -13.63
CA PRO A 122 -19.17 8.42 -14.60
C PRO A 122 -20.07 9.67 -14.60
N THR A 123 -21.34 9.54 -14.20
CA THR A 123 -22.29 10.66 -14.06
C THR A 123 -21.95 11.64 -12.95
N SER A 124 -21.12 11.26 -11.98
CA SER A 124 -20.73 12.14 -10.88
C SER A 124 -19.39 12.84 -11.09
N VAL A 125 -18.67 12.53 -12.16
CA VAL A 125 -17.29 12.99 -12.37
C VAL A 125 -17.28 14.26 -13.21
N GLN A 126 -16.63 15.31 -12.69
CA GLN A 126 -16.34 16.54 -13.45
C GLN A 126 -14.86 16.58 -13.81
N MET A 127 -14.57 16.73 -15.10
CA MET A 127 -13.21 16.79 -15.62
C MET A 127 -12.96 18.02 -16.48
N GLU A 128 -11.75 18.56 -16.40
CA GLU A 128 -11.25 19.62 -17.30
C GLU A 128 -9.82 19.28 -17.73
N LYS A 129 -9.54 19.41 -19.05
CA LYS A 129 -8.22 19.16 -19.64
C LYS A 129 -7.59 17.82 -19.22
N GLY A 130 -8.42 16.79 -19.03
CA GLY A 130 -7.98 15.45 -18.64
C GLY A 130 -7.79 15.22 -17.14
N ASN A 131 -7.99 16.23 -16.30
CA ASN A 131 -7.89 16.12 -14.84
C ASN A 131 -9.26 16.10 -14.19
N VAL A 132 -9.40 15.35 -13.08
CA VAL A 132 -10.60 15.37 -12.23
C VAL A 132 -10.59 16.67 -11.41
N ILE A 133 -11.66 17.45 -11.51
CA ILE A 133 -11.84 18.67 -10.72
C ILE A 133 -12.62 18.36 -9.44
N SER A 134 -13.73 17.63 -9.59
CA SER A 134 -14.62 17.32 -8.47
C SER A 134 -15.41 16.05 -8.74
N ILE A 135 -15.91 15.45 -7.65
CA ILE A 135 -16.82 14.32 -7.68
C ILE A 135 -18.10 14.73 -6.95
N GLN A 136 -19.21 14.70 -7.67
CA GLN A 136 -20.52 15.01 -7.11
C GLN A 136 -20.99 13.86 -6.21
N PRO A 137 -21.54 14.15 -5.01
CA PRO A 137 -22.09 13.10 -4.15
C PRO A 137 -23.20 12.32 -4.85
N VAL A 138 -23.22 11.01 -4.62
CA VAL A 138 -24.32 10.13 -5.08
C VAL A 138 -25.38 10.06 -3.99
N ASN A 139 -26.66 10.07 -4.38
CA ASN A 139 -27.79 9.93 -3.45
C ASN A 139 -27.94 8.48 -2.95
N ASN A 140 -26.97 8.00 -2.17
CA ASN A 140 -26.95 6.68 -1.55
C ASN A 140 -26.13 6.75 -0.26
N SER A 141 -26.77 6.55 0.89
CA SER A 141 -26.12 6.58 2.20
C SER A 141 -25.07 5.49 2.42
N ASN A 142 -25.16 4.39 1.66
CA ASN A 142 -24.22 3.28 1.70
C ASN A 142 -23.09 3.41 0.68
N TRP A 143 -23.04 4.52 -0.06
CA TRP A 143 -21.97 4.78 -1.02
C TRP A 143 -20.69 5.19 -0.28
N GLU A 144 -19.68 4.35 -0.41
CA GLU A 144 -18.35 4.53 0.15
C GLU A 144 -17.32 4.08 -0.91
N PRO A 145 -16.92 5.00 -1.80
CA PRO A 145 -16.01 4.72 -2.89
C PRO A 145 -14.71 4.07 -2.45
N LEU A 146 -14.24 3.10 -3.24
CA LEU A 146 -12.92 2.50 -3.07
C LEU A 146 -11.92 3.18 -4.01
N ILE A 147 -10.87 3.75 -3.45
CA ILE A 147 -9.75 4.35 -4.19
C ILE A 147 -8.56 3.42 -4.10
N ILE A 148 -7.94 3.13 -5.24
CA ILE A 148 -6.76 2.27 -5.33
C ILE A 148 -5.57 3.16 -5.63
N ILE A 149 -4.58 3.13 -4.74
CA ILE A 149 -3.35 3.90 -4.88
C ILE A 149 -2.20 2.90 -4.91
N ALA A 150 -1.48 2.80 -6.02
CA ALA A 150 -0.36 1.89 -6.15
C ALA A 150 0.89 2.61 -6.63
N ASN A 151 2.06 2.14 -6.18
CA ASN A 151 3.34 2.68 -6.61
C ASN A 151 4.08 1.69 -7.50
N ARG A 152 4.07 1.92 -8.83
CA ARG A 152 4.76 1.04 -9.80
C ARG A 152 6.26 0.87 -9.58
N LYS A 153 6.90 1.81 -8.88
CA LYS A 153 8.34 1.76 -8.58
C LYS A 153 8.65 0.98 -7.29
N SER A 154 7.62 0.53 -6.56
CA SER A 154 7.75 -0.29 -5.36
C SER A 154 7.93 -1.77 -5.71
N GLY A 155 8.46 -2.55 -4.76
CA GLY A 155 8.99 -3.90 -4.96
C GLY A 155 8.18 -4.88 -5.83
N SER A 156 8.90 -5.84 -6.42
CA SER A 156 8.42 -6.96 -7.26
C SER A 156 7.77 -6.63 -8.62
N ASN A 157 7.58 -5.36 -9.00
CA ASN A 157 6.86 -4.94 -10.23
C ASN A 157 5.41 -5.47 -10.34
N ARG A 158 4.83 -5.98 -9.26
CA ARG A 158 3.45 -6.51 -9.28
C ARG A 158 2.38 -5.45 -9.03
N SER A 159 2.76 -4.19 -8.82
CA SER A 159 1.78 -3.11 -8.66
C SER A 159 0.98 -2.87 -9.93
N ASP A 160 1.57 -3.16 -11.09
CA ASP A 160 0.88 -3.15 -12.38
C ASP A 160 -0.32 -4.09 -12.41
N GLU A 161 -0.19 -5.24 -11.76
CA GLU A 161 -1.22 -6.24 -11.64
C GLU A 161 -2.44 -5.71 -10.88
N ILE A 162 -2.20 -5.02 -9.75
CA ILE A 162 -3.24 -4.38 -8.94
C ILE A 162 -3.92 -3.26 -9.73
N LEU A 163 -3.13 -2.39 -10.38
CA LEU A 163 -3.66 -1.32 -11.21
C LEU A 163 -4.54 -1.86 -12.34
N SER A 164 -4.08 -2.90 -13.02
CA SER A 164 -4.77 -3.57 -14.12
C SER A 164 -6.10 -4.18 -13.67
N LEU A 165 -6.05 -4.98 -12.59
CA LEU A 165 -7.21 -5.59 -11.94
C LEU A 165 -8.31 -4.56 -11.64
N PHE A 166 -7.94 -3.51 -10.92
CA PHE A 166 -8.93 -2.56 -10.43
C PHE A 166 -9.41 -1.59 -11.50
N ARG A 167 -8.64 -1.32 -12.57
CA ARG A 167 -9.15 -0.61 -13.76
C ARG A 167 -10.26 -1.39 -14.46
N GLY A 168 -10.18 -2.72 -14.44
CA GLY A 168 -11.22 -3.62 -14.94
C GLY A 168 -12.51 -3.56 -14.10
N LEU A 169 -12.41 -3.35 -12.79
CA LEU A 169 -13.56 -3.36 -11.88
C LEU A 169 -14.17 -1.98 -11.61
N LEU A 170 -13.35 -0.94 -11.43
CA LEU A 170 -13.77 0.38 -10.98
C LEU A 170 -13.84 1.38 -12.14
N ASN A 171 -14.22 2.63 -11.83
CA ASN A 171 -13.95 3.74 -12.74
C ASN A 171 -12.43 3.96 -12.77
N PRO A 172 -11.77 4.02 -13.95
CA PRO A 172 -10.31 4.17 -14.02
C PRO A 172 -9.75 5.38 -13.26
N ILE A 173 -10.54 6.43 -13.04
CA ILE A 173 -10.11 7.58 -12.20
C ILE A 173 -9.84 7.20 -10.74
N GLN A 174 -10.44 6.10 -10.25
CA GLN A 174 -10.25 5.61 -8.88
C GLN A 174 -8.93 4.85 -8.72
N VAL A 175 -8.19 4.60 -9.81
CA VAL A 175 -7.01 3.73 -9.83
C VAL A 175 -5.77 4.54 -10.17
N ILE A 176 -5.12 5.01 -9.12
CA ILE A 176 -4.02 5.97 -9.14
C ILE A 176 -2.68 5.26 -9.10
N ASP A 177 -1.82 5.64 -10.03
CA ASP A 177 -0.40 5.33 -9.99
C ASP A 177 0.38 6.53 -9.43
N VAL A 178 0.92 6.40 -8.21
CA VAL A 178 1.63 7.51 -7.54
C VAL A 178 2.97 7.85 -8.17
N SER A 179 3.47 7.01 -9.08
CA SER A 179 4.64 7.36 -9.89
C SER A 179 4.33 8.40 -10.97
N VAL A 180 3.05 8.65 -11.24
CA VAL A 180 2.54 9.61 -12.23
C VAL A 180 1.76 10.74 -11.54
N THR A 181 0.88 10.43 -10.60
CA THR A 181 0.01 11.41 -9.93
C THR A 181 0.25 11.41 -8.43
N SER A 182 0.67 12.54 -7.88
CA SER A 182 0.98 12.62 -6.44
C SER A 182 -0.28 12.47 -5.56
N PRO A 183 -0.18 11.86 -4.37
CA PRO A 183 -1.29 11.78 -3.41
C PRO A 183 -1.90 13.14 -3.07
N GLU A 184 -1.09 14.21 -2.98
CA GLU A 184 -1.55 15.58 -2.71
C GLU A 184 -2.44 16.14 -3.82
N SER A 185 -2.30 15.64 -5.04
CA SER A 185 -3.17 15.99 -6.16
C SER A 185 -4.47 15.19 -6.13
N VAL A 186 -4.41 13.93 -5.66
CA VAL A 186 -5.56 13.03 -5.55
C VAL A 186 -6.54 13.50 -4.47
N VAL A 187 -6.04 13.84 -3.29
CA VAL A 187 -6.88 14.24 -2.15
C VAL A 187 -7.77 15.45 -2.47
N ARG A 188 -7.40 16.30 -3.43
CA ARG A 188 -8.18 17.50 -3.79
C ARG A 188 -9.58 17.22 -4.34
N TRP A 189 -9.81 16.03 -4.88
CA TRP A 189 -11.09 15.67 -5.52
C TRP A 189 -11.73 14.41 -4.93
N LEU A 190 -11.13 13.83 -3.88
CA LEU A 190 -11.71 12.64 -3.25
C LEU A 190 -13.09 12.95 -2.66
N PRO A 191 -14.01 11.96 -2.66
CA PRO A 191 -15.26 12.06 -1.93
C PRO A 191 -15.01 12.24 -0.42
N GLU A 192 -15.91 12.95 0.27
CA GLU A 192 -15.82 13.22 1.72
C GLU A 192 -15.69 11.94 2.57
N LYS A 193 -16.22 10.81 2.11
CA LYS A 193 -16.11 9.52 2.77
C LYS A 193 -15.68 8.47 1.74
N CYS A 194 -14.57 7.78 1.99
CA CYS A 194 -14.07 6.74 1.09
C CYS A 194 -13.20 5.72 1.82
N ARG A 195 -12.95 4.58 1.17
CA ARG A 195 -11.90 3.64 1.56
C ARG A 195 -10.76 3.74 0.57
N VAL A 196 -9.53 3.62 1.05
CA VAL A 196 -8.32 3.68 0.22
C VAL A 196 -7.55 2.38 0.38
N LEU A 197 -7.25 1.70 -0.72
CA LEU A 197 -6.29 0.59 -0.73
C LEU A 197 -4.94 1.12 -1.23
N VAL A 198 -3.92 1.07 -0.39
CA VAL A 198 -2.55 1.45 -0.76
C VAL A 198 -1.74 0.19 -1.06
N ALA A 199 -1.40 -0.02 -2.32
CA ALA A 199 -0.52 -1.08 -2.78
C ALA A 199 0.93 -0.58 -2.87
N GLY A 200 1.68 -0.84 -1.80
CA GLY A 200 3.03 -0.31 -1.61
C GLY A 200 3.73 -0.88 -0.38
N GLY A 201 4.92 -0.37 -0.07
CA GLY A 201 5.57 -0.57 1.23
C GLY A 201 5.24 0.56 2.22
N ASP A 202 5.80 0.48 3.42
CA ASP A 202 5.52 1.43 4.52
C ASP A 202 5.71 2.91 4.11
N GLY A 203 6.78 3.24 3.38
CA GLY A 203 6.99 4.61 2.89
C GLY A 203 5.92 5.13 1.91
N THR A 204 5.32 4.24 1.09
CA THR A 204 4.19 4.64 0.21
C THR A 204 2.92 4.85 1.04
N VAL A 205 2.70 4.03 2.06
CA VAL A 205 1.57 4.21 2.99
C VAL A 205 1.71 5.53 3.75
N ALA A 206 2.88 5.80 4.34
CA ALA A 206 3.17 7.05 5.04
C ALA A 206 2.97 8.29 4.14
N TRP A 207 3.35 8.22 2.86
CA TRP A 207 3.12 9.32 1.92
C TRP A 207 1.62 9.60 1.71
N VAL A 208 0.81 8.55 1.51
CA VAL A 208 -0.65 8.68 1.37
C VAL A 208 -1.28 9.22 2.66
N LEU A 209 -0.88 8.70 3.83
CA LEU A 209 -1.38 9.16 5.11
C LEU A 209 -1.09 10.64 5.37
N ASN A 210 0.13 11.11 5.02
CA ASN A 210 0.48 12.52 5.13
C ASN A 210 -0.38 13.41 4.22
N ALA A 211 -0.68 12.96 2.99
CA ALA A 211 -1.55 13.70 2.07
C ALA A 211 -3.01 13.75 2.57
N LEU A 212 -3.53 12.65 3.11
CA LEU A 212 -4.86 12.61 3.72
C LEU A 212 -4.94 13.51 4.97
N PHE A 213 -3.90 13.53 5.79
CA PHE A 213 -3.84 14.41 6.97
C PHE A 213 -3.92 15.89 6.59
N ALA A 214 -3.36 16.29 5.45
CA ALA A 214 -3.47 17.65 4.92
C ALA A 214 -4.89 18.00 4.42
N ALA A 215 -5.80 17.03 4.33
CA ALA A 215 -7.16 17.18 3.85
C ALA A 215 -8.18 16.61 4.88
N PRO A 216 -8.31 17.24 6.07
CA PRO A 216 -9.07 16.68 7.21
C PRO A 216 -10.59 16.57 6.98
N HIS A 217 -11.12 17.20 5.93
CA HIS A 217 -12.51 17.07 5.51
C HIS A 217 -12.81 15.69 4.89
N ILE A 218 -11.78 14.94 4.50
CA ILE A 218 -11.89 13.62 3.89
C ILE A 218 -11.78 12.55 4.98
N LYS A 219 -12.89 11.85 5.22
CA LYS A 219 -12.97 10.68 6.10
C LYS A 219 -12.57 9.43 5.32
N ALA A 220 -11.27 9.21 5.20
CA ALA A 220 -10.70 8.06 4.50
C ALA A 220 -10.21 6.99 5.49
N ALA A 221 -10.62 5.74 5.29
CA ALA A 221 -10.05 4.58 5.99
C ALA A 221 -9.09 3.81 5.07
N VAL A 222 -7.86 3.56 5.54
CA VAL A 222 -6.76 3.05 4.69
C VAL A 222 -6.47 1.57 4.95
N ALA A 223 -6.62 0.74 3.91
CA ALA A 223 -6.14 -0.64 3.85
C ALA A 223 -4.79 -0.72 3.13
N ILE A 224 -4.00 -1.75 3.46
CA ILE A 224 -2.67 -1.95 2.89
C ILE A 224 -2.67 -3.22 2.04
N PHE A 225 -2.13 -3.12 0.82
CA PHE A 225 -1.73 -4.28 0.04
C PHE A 225 -0.19 -4.36 0.04
N PRO A 226 0.42 -5.29 0.79
CA PRO A 226 1.84 -5.19 1.16
C PRO A 226 2.77 -5.57 0.02
N MET A 227 3.44 -4.58 -0.56
CA MET A 227 4.36 -4.74 -1.69
C MET A 227 5.82 -4.45 -1.35
N GLY A 228 6.09 -4.02 -0.11
CA GLY A 228 7.44 -3.76 0.41
C GLY A 228 8.16 -5.03 0.89
N THR A 229 9.32 -4.84 1.51
CA THR A 229 10.14 -5.94 2.07
C THR A 229 9.83 -6.20 3.55
N GLY A 230 9.72 -5.15 4.38
CA GLY A 230 9.38 -5.25 5.81
C GLY A 230 7.87 -5.40 6.04
N ASN A 231 7.10 -4.40 5.58
CA ASN A 231 5.64 -4.31 5.69
C ASN A 231 5.16 -4.46 7.15
N ASP A 232 5.86 -3.82 8.10
CA ASP A 232 5.59 -3.94 9.53
C ASP A 232 4.15 -3.49 9.86
N LEU A 233 3.71 -2.36 9.29
CA LEU A 233 2.34 -1.86 9.51
C LEU A 233 1.27 -2.81 8.94
N SER A 234 1.55 -3.43 7.80
CA SER A 234 0.66 -4.43 7.19
C SER A 234 0.52 -5.69 8.06
N ARG A 235 1.62 -6.13 8.68
CA ARG A 235 1.61 -7.28 9.61
C ARG A 235 0.74 -6.97 10.82
N VAL A 236 0.93 -5.79 11.42
CA VAL A 236 0.16 -5.33 12.58
C VAL A 236 -1.32 -5.25 12.25
N LEU A 237 -1.69 -4.70 11.09
CA LEU A 237 -3.08 -4.58 10.64
C LEU A 237 -3.68 -5.87 10.03
N GLY A 238 -2.94 -6.98 10.01
CA GLY A 238 -3.43 -8.28 9.55
C GLY A 238 -3.51 -8.46 8.03
N TRP A 239 -2.97 -7.54 7.23
CA TRP A 239 -2.89 -7.65 5.77
C TRP A 239 -1.76 -8.58 5.29
N GLY A 240 -0.92 -9.02 6.23
CA GLY A 240 0.10 -10.04 6.03
C GLY A 240 1.47 -9.46 5.69
N PRO A 241 2.49 -10.35 5.56
CA PRO A 241 3.88 -9.95 5.43
C PRO A 241 4.28 -9.47 4.03
N GLY A 242 3.46 -9.73 3.01
CA GLY A 242 3.68 -9.26 1.64
C GLY A 242 2.76 -9.90 0.62
N CYS A 243 2.99 -9.53 -0.64
CA CYS A 243 2.10 -9.85 -1.75
C CYS A 243 1.89 -11.37 -1.90
N PRO A 244 0.63 -11.86 -1.86
CA PRO A 244 0.34 -13.28 -2.06
C PRO A 244 0.72 -13.73 -3.47
N SER A 245 0.96 -15.04 -3.64
CA SER A 245 1.24 -15.63 -4.96
C SER A 245 0.06 -15.44 -5.92
N TYR A 246 -1.17 -15.49 -5.38
CA TYR A 246 -2.42 -15.23 -6.09
C TYR A 246 -3.07 -13.91 -5.67
N ILE A 247 -3.42 -13.04 -6.62
CA ILE A 247 -4.15 -11.79 -6.41
C ILE A 247 -5.51 -11.92 -7.08
N ASP A 248 -6.56 -11.86 -6.26
CA ASP A 248 -7.95 -11.75 -6.69
C ASP A 248 -8.55 -10.45 -6.14
N ALA A 249 -8.93 -9.55 -7.05
CA ALA A 249 -9.51 -8.27 -6.66
C ALA A 249 -10.87 -8.42 -5.96
N HIS A 250 -11.64 -9.47 -6.26
CA HIS A 250 -12.93 -9.70 -5.59
C HIS A 250 -12.75 -10.07 -4.11
N SER A 251 -11.81 -10.95 -3.82
CA SER A 251 -11.41 -11.33 -2.45
C SER A 251 -10.85 -10.12 -1.69
N ILE A 252 -10.00 -9.30 -2.32
CA ILE A 252 -9.49 -8.06 -1.72
C ILE A 252 -10.63 -7.11 -1.36
N ILE A 253 -11.58 -6.86 -2.27
CA ILE A 253 -12.76 -6.02 -1.99
C ILE A 253 -13.58 -6.60 -0.83
N SER A 254 -13.74 -7.92 -0.78
CA SER A 254 -14.47 -8.60 0.31
C SER A 254 -13.77 -8.39 1.66
N SER A 255 -12.46 -8.59 1.71
CA SER A 255 -11.64 -8.35 2.92
C SER A 255 -11.71 -6.89 3.37
N ILE A 256 -11.59 -5.94 2.43
CA ILE A 256 -11.72 -4.51 2.74
C ILE A 256 -13.11 -4.18 3.29
N LYS A 257 -14.18 -4.74 2.73
CA LYS A 257 -15.55 -4.52 3.22
C LYS A 257 -15.77 -5.06 4.63
N GLN A 258 -15.14 -6.20 4.96
CA GLN A 258 -15.25 -6.85 6.27
C GLN A 258 -14.31 -6.24 7.32
N ALA A 259 -13.25 -5.54 6.89
CA ALA A 259 -12.25 -4.95 7.77
C ALA A 259 -12.87 -3.99 8.80
N THR A 260 -12.31 -4.01 10.01
CA THR A 260 -12.65 -3.07 11.07
C THR A 260 -11.83 -1.80 10.94
N VAL A 261 -12.38 -0.69 11.42
CA VAL A 261 -11.70 0.59 11.43
C VAL A 261 -10.92 0.73 12.73
N GLU A 262 -9.66 1.15 12.64
CA GLU A 262 -8.79 1.33 13.80
C GLU A 262 -7.96 2.62 13.68
N PRO A 263 -7.83 3.42 14.75
CA PRO A 263 -6.91 4.54 14.76
C PRO A 263 -5.44 4.08 14.70
N LEU A 264 -4.58 4.92 14.12
CA LEU A 264 -3.14 4.79 14.12
C LEU A 264 -2.53 6.12 14.53
N ASP A 265 -1.75 6.13 15.60
CA ASP A 265 -1.05 7.33 16.04
C ASP A 265 -0.02 7.80 15.02
N ARG A 266 0.06 9.12 14.89
CA ARG A 266 1.02 9.81 14.05
C ARG A 266 1.92 10.64 14.94
N TRP A 267 3.22 10.54 14.71
CA TRP A 267 4.23 11.17 15.53
C TRP A 267 4.98 12.23 14.72
N LYS A 268 5.10 13.44 15.26
CA LYS A 268 5.89 14.51 14.66
C LYS A 268 7.29 14.46 15.23
N ILE A 269 8.28 14.36 14.36
CA ILE A 269 9.69 14.33 14.70
C ILE A 269 10.31 15.66 14.28
N ILE A 270 10.73 16.46 15.26
CA ILE A 270 11.34 17.77 15.04
C ILE A 270 12.84 17.66 15.31
N ILE A 271 13.65 17.79 14.27
CA ILE A 271 15.11 17.74 14.36
C ILE A 271 15.61 19.17 14.34
N LYS A 272 16.23 19.59 15.44
CA LYS A 272 16.84 20.91 15.64
C LYS A 272 18.36 20.76 15.65
N PRO A 273 19.06 21.00 14.52
CA PRO A 273 20.51 20.88 14.47
C PRO A 273 21.19 21.80 15.49
N LYS A 274 22.25 21.29 16.14
CA LYS A 274 23.12 22.12 16.99
C LYS A 274 23.93 23.08 16.10
N ARG A 275 24.40 24.20 16.68
CA ARG A 275 25.21 25.19 15.93
C ARG A 275 26.49 24.52 15.40
N GLY A 276 26.75 24.67 14.10
CA GLY A 276 28.00 24.21 13.50
C GLY A 276 29.20 25.06 13.94
N ARG A 277 30.42 24.64 13.57
CA ARG A 277 31.67 25.36 13.91
C ARG A 277 31.70 26.84 13.47
N LEU A 278 30.98 27.17 12.40
CA LEU A 278 30.83 28.54 11.88
C LEU A 278 29.65 29.32 12.49
N GLY A 279 29.03 28.83 13.57
CA GLY A 279 27.92 29.50 14.27
C GLY A 279 26.57 29.50 13.52
N ARG A 280 26.53 29.13 12.24
CA ARG A 280 25.29 29.01 11.45
C ARG A 280 24.46 27.81 11.91
N ARG A 281 23.16 28.05 12.11
CA ARG A 281 22.17 27.01 12.42
C ARG A 281 21.57 26.50 11.12
N ALA A 282 21.69 25.20 10.85
CA ALA A 282 20.93 24.58 9.77
C ALA A 282 19.43 24.64 10.09
N PRO A 283 18.55 24.70 9.06
CA PRO A 283 17.11 24.76 9.28
C PRO A 283 16.60 23.52 10.03
N GLU A 284 15.54 23.71 10.80
CA GLU A 284 14.85 22.60 11.47
C GLU A 284 14.21 21.70 10.41
N ARG A 285 14.27 20.38 10.64
CA ARG A 285 13.61 19.38 9.80
C ARG A 285 12.44 18.79 10.56
N ILE A 286 11.27 18.73 9.93
CA ILE A 286 10.07 18.11 10.49
C ILE A 286 9.74 16.88 9.64
N LEU A 287 9.64 15.73 10.30
CA LEU A 287 9.24 14.46 9.73
C LEU A 287 8.01 13.96 10.48
N HIS A 288 7.31 13.00 9.87
CA HIS A 288 6.21 12.29 10.53
C HIS A 288 6.48 10.80 10.49
N ALA A 289 6.26 10.12 11.60
CA ALA A 289 6.42 8.69 11.76
C ALA A 289 5.08 8.03 12.09
N TYR A 290 4.91 6.81 11.59
CA TYR A 290 3.73 5.97 11.81
C TYR A 290 4.10 4.61 12.40
N ASN A 291 5.32 4.12 12.15
CA ASN A 291 5.76 2.81 12.62
C ASN A 291 6.75 2.96 13.77
N TYR A 292 7.92 3.54 13.49
CA TYR A 292 8.98 3.71 14.47
C TYR A 292 10.09 4.64 13.97
N ALA A 293 10.83 5.21 14.92
CA ALA A 293 12.05 5.97 14.66
C ALA A 293 13.19 5.42 15.50
N SER A 294 14.41 5.45 14.96
CA SER A 294 15.58 4.96 15.70
C SER A 294 16.87 5.68 15.34
N ILE A 295 17.80 5.66 16.29
CA ILE A 295 19.15 6.20 16.18
C ILE A 295 20.11 5.09 16.58
N GLY A 296 21.08 4.78 15.73
CA GLY A 296 22.11 3.79 16.02
C GLY A 296 22.28 2.70 14.98
N VAL A 297 22.75 1.55 15.46
CA VAL A 297 23.19 0.42 14.63
C VAL A 297 22.07 -0.15 13.75
N ASP A 298 20.81 -0.11 14.18
CA ASP A 298 19.68 -0.56 13.36
C ASP A 298 19.42 0.39 12.17
N ALA A 299 19.44 1.69 12.42
CA ALA A 299 19.38 2.71 11.39
C ALA A 299 20.58 2.67 10.45
N GLN A 300 21.76 2.27 10.95
CA GLN A 300 22.95 2.07 10.13
C GLN A 300 22.80 0.88 9.19
N VAL A 301 22.19 -0.23 9.63
CA VAL A 301 21.85 -1.36 8.73
C VAL A 301 20.86 -0.92 7.66
N ALA A 302 19.84 -0.15 8.03
CA ALA A 302 18.90 0.42 7.06
C ALA A 302 19.62 1.35 6.05
N LEU A 303 20.53 2.20 6.51
CA LEU A 303 21.31 3.12 5.68
C LEU A 303 22.19 2.38 4.66
N ASP A 304 22.83 1.32 5.11
CA ASP A 304 23.66 0.48 4.25
C ASP A 304 22.85 -0.28 3.23
N PHE A 305 21.70 -0.82 3.64
CA PHE A 305 20.75 -1.41 2.71
C PHE A 305 20.28 -0.39 1.66
N HIS A 306 19.97 0.84 2.08
CA HIS A 306 19.58 1.93 1.16
C HIS A 306 20.70 2.24 0.15
N ARG A 307 21.96 2.33 0.61
CA ARG A 307 23.14 2.54 -0.26
C ARG A 307 23.43 1.36 -1.19
N ALA A 308 23.23 0.12 -0.73
CA ALA A 308 23.37 -1.06 -1.57
C ALA A 308 22.26 -1.11 -2.64
N ARG A 309 21.03 -0.72 -2.28
CA ARG A 309 19.87 -0.68 -3.16
C ARG A 309 19.99 0.35 -4.29
N THR A 310 20.78 1.41 -4.12
CA THR A 310 21.05 2.37 -5.22
C THR A 310 22.04 1.83 -6.25
N GLN A 311 22.70 0.70 -6.00
CA GLN A 311 23.56 0.03 -6.97
C GLN A 311 22.75 -0.78 -7.99
N PHE A 312 23.20 -0.78 -9.24
CA PHE A 312 22.47 -1.29 -10.41
C PHE A 312 21.98 -2.75 -10.27
N LEU A 313 22.75 -3.61 -9.58
CA LEU A 313 22.45 -5.03 -9.44
C LEU A 313 21.21 -5.32 -8.58
N TYR A 314 20.78 -4.40 -7.70
CA TYR A 314 19.61 -4.59 -6.82
C TYR A 314 18.26 -4.26 -7.45
N ARG A 315 18.21 -3.65 -8.64
CA ARG A 315 16.95 -3.36 -9.33
C ARG A 315 16.13 -4.61 -9.66
N TYR A 316 16.76 -5.78 -9.62
CA TYR A 316 16.17 -7.08 -9.93
C TYR A 316 16.13 -8.04 -8.72
N ALA A 317 16.51 -7.58 -7.52
CA ALA A 317 16.52 -8.41 -6.32
C ALA A 317 15.09 -8.72 -5.84
N SER A 318 14.82 -10.00 -5.58
CA SER A 318 13.55 -10.45 -4.99
C SER A 318 13.40 -10.00 -3.54
N ARG A 319 12.17 -10.04 -3.00
CA ARG A 319 11.92 -9.72 -1.58
C ARG A 319 12.79 -10.57 -0.65
N THR A 320 12.91 -11.87 -0.94
CA THR A 320 13.72 -12.80 -0.15
C THR A 320 15.21 -12.45 -0.21
N LEU A 321 15.71 -12.04 -1.39
CA LEU A 321 17.10 -11.58 -1.53
C LEU A 321 17.34 -10.27 -0.78
N ASN A 322 16.37 -9.36 -0.75
CA ASN A 322 16.47 -8.14 0.06
C ASN A 322 16.51 -8.47 1.57
N TYR A 323 15.70 -9.42 2.02
CA TYR A 323 15.72 -9.88 3.41
C TYR A 323 17.07 -10.51 3.76
N ILE A 324 17.57 -11.41 2.92
CA ILE A 324 18.89 -12.05 3.07
C ILE A 324 20.02 -11.01 3.08
N ALA A 325 19.96 -10.01 2.20
CA ALA A 325 20.92 -8.92 2.17
C ALA A 325 20.91 -8.11 3.46
N TYR A 326 19.73 -7.82 4.01
CA TYR A 326 19.57 -7.13 5.29
C TYR A 326 20.23 -7.91 6.43
N VAL A 327 20.03 -9.24 6.44
CA VAL A 327 20.67 -10.16 7.40
C VAL A 327 22.20 -10.14 7.23
N PHE A 328 22.72 -10.29 6.01
CA PHE A 328 24.18 -10.30 5.77
C PHE A 328 24.84 -8.96 6.08
N LEU A 329 24.20 -7.83 5.76
CA LEU A 329 24.69 -6.49 6.15
C LEU A 329 24.66 -6.31 7.66
N GLY A 330 23.64 -6.83 8.35
CA GLY A 330 23.56 -6.84 9.81
C GLY A 330 24.64 -7.71 10.46
N VAL A 331 24.93 -8.89 9.89
CA VAL A 331 25.98 -9.80 10.38
C VAL A 331 27.38 -9.27 10.10
N GLY A 332 27.62 -8.65 8.93
CA GLY A 332 28.91 -8.02 8.60
C GLY A 332 29.29 -6.87 9.54
N ARG A 333 28.30 -6.27 10.20
CA ARG A 333 28.43 -5.24 11.24
C ARG A 333 28.75 -5.78 12.63
N ALA A 334 28.92 -7.09 12.81
CA ALA A 334 29.38 -7.67 14.08
C ALA A 334 30.89 -7.44 14.33
N LEU A 335 31.64 -7.01 13.31
CA LEU A 335 33.08 -6.74 13.37
C LEU A 335 33.42 -5.24 13.27
N ASP A 336 32.47 -4.42 12.82
CA ASP A 336 32.58 -2.96 12.69
C ASP A 336 31.20 -2.35 12.97
N ASP A 337 31.06 -1.73 14.15
CA ASP A 337 29.81 -1.15 14.65
C ASP A 337 29.37 0.11 13.88
N GLY A 338 30.09 0.49 12.81
CA GLY A 338 29.73 1.62 11.94
C GLY A 338 29.75 2.96 12.67
N GLY A 339 30.55 3.08 13.73
CA GLY A 339 30.60 4.28 14.58
C GLY A 339 29.40 4.44 15.53
N CYS A 340 28.63 3.37 15.76
CA CYS A 340 27.54 3.35 16.75
C CYS A 340 28.00 2.94 18.15
N GLU A 341 29.26 2.52 18.32
CA GLU A 341 29.83 2.25 19.63
C GLU A 341 29.75 3.49 20.55
N GLY A 342 29.47 3.26 21.84
CA GLY A 342 29.37 4.30 22.84
C GLY A 342 28.21 5.28 22.59
N LEU A 343 27.11 4.84 21.98
CA LEU A 343 25.95 5.70 21.71
C LEU A 343 25.36 6.26 23.01
N GLU A 344 25.36 5.48 24.09
CA GLU A 344 24.89 5.88 25.43
C GLU A 344 25.62 7.12 25.97
N ARG A 345 26.90 7.31 25.61
CA ARG A 345 27.68 8.49 25.99
C ARG A 345 27.34 9.73 25.17
N ARG A 346 26.71 9.54 24.01
CA ARG A 346 26.40 10.58 23.03
C ARG A 346 24.92 10.96 23.00
N VAL A 347 24.07 10.13 23.57
CA VAL A 347 22.63 10.34 23.59
C VAL A 347 22.19 10.60 25.02
N ARG A 348 21.47 11.72 25.22
CA ARG A 348 20.64 11.91 26.40
C ARG A 348 19.18 11.87 25.99
N CYS A 349 18.41 10.96 26.58
CA CYS A 349 16.99 10.81 26.31
C CYS A 349 16.19 11.19 27.56
N CYS A 350 15.18 12.04 27.39
CA CYS A 350 14.14 12.28 28.38
C CYS A 350 12.80 11.83 27.79
N ALA A 351 12.06 11.04 28.56
CA ALA A 351 10.73 10.55 28.23
C ALA A 351 9.73 11.16 29.22
N ASP A 352 8.74 11.91 28.71
CA ASP A 352 7.77 12.67 29.51
C ASP A 352 8.38 13.49 30.66
N GLY A 353 9.53 14.11 30.37
CA GLY A 353 10.29 14.94 31.32
C GLY A 353 11.21 14.17 32.26
N VAL A 354 11.17 12.84 32.27
CA VAL A 354 12.04 11.98 33.08
C VAL A 354 13.27 11.56 32.27
N ALA A 355 14.46 11.83 32.79
CA ALA A 355 15.71 11.41 32.14
C ALA A 355 15.89 9.89 32.24
N LEU A 356 16.24 9.25 31.13
CA LEU A 356 16.51 7.81 31.07
C LEU A 356 17.98 7.52 31.37
N THR A 357 18.23 6.51 32.20
CA THR A 357 19.57 5.96 32.42
C THR A 357 19.85 4.90 31.36
N LEU A 358 20.70 5.24 30.38
CA LEU A 358 21.01 4.35 29.26
C LEU A 358 22.17 3.39 29.63
N PRO A 359 21.98 2.06 29.57
CA PRO A 359 23.09 1.12 29.61
C PRO A 359 23.94 1.22 28.35
N PRO A 360 25.12 0.55 28.28
CA PRO A 360 25.86 0.42 27.04
C PRO A 360 24.97 -0.12 25.92
N LEU A 361 24.62 0.77 24.99
CA LEU A 361 23.71 0.48 23.88
C LEU A 361 24.26 1.08 22.60
N GLN A 362 23.89 0.48 21.48
CA GLN A 362 24.26 0.92 20.13
C GLN A 362 23.06 1.36 19.30
N ALA A 363 21.83 1.14 19.75
CA ALA A 363 20.64 1.76 19.18
C ALA A 363 19.57 2.10 20.23
N LEU A 364 18.92 3.24 20.04
CA LEU A 364 17.75 3.70 20.79
C LEU A 364 16.57 3.82 19.81
N LEU A 365 15.44 3.22 20.16
CA LEU A 365 14.26 3.14 19.30
C LEU A 365 13.05 3.68 20.06
N ALA A 366 12.16 4.33 19.30
CA ALA A 366 10.82 4.69 19.72
C ALA A 366 9.84 4.00 18.77
N LEU A 367 9.07 3.04 19.29
CA LEU A 367 8.14 2.22 18.53
C LEU A 367 6.71 2.74 18.74
N ASN A 368 5.95 2.86 17.66
CA ASN A 368 4.51 3.11 17.71
C ASN A 368 3.69 1.84 17.49
N ILE A 369 4.23 0.90 16.69
CA ILE A 369 3.52 -0.33 16.36
C ILE A 369 4.24 -1.54 16.96
N PRO A 370 3.50 -2.62 17.30
CA PRO A 370 4.08 -3.87 17.80
C PRO A 370 4.70 -4.68 16.66
N SER A 371 5.63 -4.08 15.90
CA SER A 371 6.38 -4.75 14.84
C SER A 371 7.58 -3.92 14.42
N TRP A 372 8.77 -4.52 14.50
CA TRP A 372 10.03 -3.92 14.09
C TRP A 372 10.83 -4.90 13.24
N GLY A 373 11.61 -4.41 12.28
CA GLY A 373 12.59 -5.24 11.58
C GLY A 373 12.00 -6.43 10.84
N ALA A 374 10.81 -6.25 10.21
CA ALA A 374 10.06 -7.27 9.48
C ALA A 374 9.33 -8.32 10.34
N GLY A 375 8.70 -7.89 11.44
CA GLY A 375 7.81 -8.73 12.24
C GLY A 375 8.26 -9.07 13.66
N VAL A 376 9.35 -8.47 14.15
CA VAL A 376 9.84 -8.72 15.51
C VAL A 376 9.03 -7.87 16.51
N HIS A 377 8.44 -8.52 17.52
CA HIS A 377 7.65 -7.86 18.55
C HIS A 377 8.52 -7.50 19.76
N LEU A 378 9.35 -6.45 19.63
CA LEU A 378 10.37 -6.12 20.64
C LEU A 378 9.81 -5.91 22.05
N TRP A 379 8.69 -5.19 22.19
CA TRP A 379 8.12 -4.86 23.51
C TRP A 379 7.61 -6.07 24.28
N SER A 380 7.04 -7.04 23.55
CA SER A 380 6.47 -8.26 24.13
C SER A 380 7.50 -9.37 24.34
N MET A 381 8.79 -9.13 24.09
CA MET A 381 9.85 -10.09 24.42
C MET A 381 10.14 -10.07 25.92
N GLY A 382 10.25 -11.26 26.51
CA GLY A 382 10.50 -11.46 27.94
C GLY A 382 9.26 -11.87 28.73
N GLY A 383 9.31 -11.77 30.06
CA GLY A 383 8.18 -12.11 30.93
C GLY A 383 7.00 -11.16 30.74
N GLU A 384 5.78 -11.71 30.63
CA GLU A 384 4.51 -10.99 30.46
C GLU A 384 4.11 -10.14 31.71
N ASP A 385 4.71 -10.42 32.87
CA ASP A 385 4.29 -9.84 34.16
C ASP A 385 4.83 -8.42 34.44
N GLU A 386 5.58 -7.78 33.52
CA GLU A 386 6.37 -6.57 33.82
C GLU A 386 5.98 -5.28 33.09
N VAL A 387 5.07 -5.28 32.11
CA VAL A 387 4.78 -4.08 31.29
C VAL A 387 3.36 -4.04 30.70
N GLU A 388 2.81 -2.84 30.52
CA GLU A 388 1.53 -2.63 29.82
C GLU A 388 1.62 -3.08 28.35
N GLU A 389 0.50 -3.52 27.79
CA GLU A 389 0.40 -3.95 26.40
C GLU A 389 0.67 -2.78 25.44
N GLN A 390 1.49 -3.02 24.42
CA GLN A 390 1.77 -2.05 23.37
C GLN A 390 0.56 -1.85 22.47
N SER A 391 0.21 -0.60 22.18
CA SER A 391 -0.88 -0.21 21.30
C SER A 391 -0.42 0.81 20.28
N MET A 392 -0.99 0.76 19.07
CA MET A 392 -0.70 1.71 18.00
C MET A 392 -1.60 2.95 18.00
N SER A 393 -2.41 3.11 19.05
CA SER A 393 -3.45 4.14 19.11
C SER A 393 -3.73 4.67 20.52
N ASP A 394 -2.80 4.50 21.45
CA ASP A 394 -2.92 4.93 22.85
C ASP A 394 -2.22 6.26 23.16
N GLY A 395 -1.58 6.87 22.15
CA GLY A 395 -0.81 8.09 22.28
C GLY A 395 0.52 7.89 23.01
N LYS A 396 1.07 6.67 23.03
CA LYS A 396 2.37 6.35 23.64
C LYS A 396 3.32 5.71 22.62
N LEU A 397 4.61 5.84 22.90
CA LEU A 397 5.70 5.16 22.20
C LEU A 397 6.44 4.25 23.17
N GLU A 398 6.75 3.03 22.75
CA GLU A 398 7.64 2.13 23.47
C GLU A 398 9.09 2.53 23.19
N VAL A 399 9.79 2.95 24.25
CA VAL A 399 11.21 3.30 24.19
C VAL A 399 12.03 2.07 24.52
N VAL A 400 12.81 1.60 23.56
CA VAL A 400 13.65 0.41 23.69
C VAL A 400 15.09 0.65 23.26
N GLY A 401 16.02 -0.12 23.82
CA GLY A 401 17.45 -0.06 23.53
C GLY A 401 18.00 -1.40 23.04
N ILE A 402 18.96 -1.35 22.14
CA ILE A 402 19.66 -2.51 21.59
C ILE A 402 21.16 -2.35 21.80
N SER A 403 21.81 -3.40 22.29
CA SER A 403 23.22 -3.36 22.69
C SER A 403 24.21 -3.48 21.54
N SER A 404 23.87 -4.18 20.45
CA SER A 404 24.76 -4.35 19.29
C SER A 404 24.05 -4.94 18.07
N SER A 405 24.75 -4.98 16.93
CA SER A 405 24.34 -5.73 15.74
C SER A 405 24.14 -7.24 16.02
N PHE A 406 24.99 -7.84 16.86
CA PHE A 406 24.82 -9.22 17.30
C PHE A 406 23.55 -9.40 18.16
N HIS A 407 23.22 -8.41 18.98
CA HIS A 407 21.96 -8.39 19.72
C HIS A 407 20.76 -8.34 18.76
N ILE A 408 20.79 -7.51 17.71
CA ILE A 408 19.75 -7.51 16.65
C ILE A 408 19.52 -8.92 16.09
N ALA A 409 20.60 -9.64 15.73
CA ALA A 409 20.48 -10.99 15.18
C ALA A 409 19.83 -11.96 16.17
N ARG A 410 20.19 -11.88 17.46
CA ARG A 410 19.56 -12.71 18.51
C ARG A 410 18.09 -12.35 18.73
N LEU A 411 17.73 -11.07 18.69
CA LEU A 411 16.34 -10.60 18.77
C LEU A 411 15.50 -11.17 17.61
N GLN A 412 16.03 -11.14 16.38
CA GLN A 412 15.34 -11.71 15.22
C GLN A 412 15.09 -13.23 15.35
N CYS A 413 15.93 -13.94 16.10
CA CYS A 413 15.78 -15.36 16.39
C CYS A 413 15.01 -15.66 17.70
N GLY A 414 14.55 -14.64 18.44
CA GLY A 414 13.92 -14.83 19.76
C GLY A 414 14.85 -15.38 20.84
N LEU A 415 16.17 -15.15 20.71
CA LEU A 415 17.21 -15.64 21.63
C LEU A 415 17.72 -14.55 22.59
N ALA A 416 17.11 -13.37 22.61
CA ALA A 416 17.46 -12.24 23.46
C ALA A 416 16.25 -11.34 23.70
N GLU A 417 16.39 -10.39 24.63
CA GLU A 417 15.39 -9.40 24.97
C GLU A 417 16.00 -8.00 24.86
N PRO A 418 15.25 -7.00 24.36
CA PRO A 418 15.74 -5.63 24.27
C PRO A 418 15.81 -4.99 25.66
N TYR A 419 16.55 -3.89 25.79
CA TYR A 419 16.41 -3.02 26.96
C TYR A 419 15.08 -2.28 26.86
N ARG A 420 14.09 -2.64 27.69
CA ARG A 420 12.81 -1.94 27.79
C ARG A 420 12.96 -0.77 28.78
N PHE A 421 12.69 0.45 28.34
CA PHE A 421 12.82 1.63 29.21
C PHE A 421 11.47 2.07 29.75
N THR A 422 10.55 2.46 28.88
CA THR A 422 9.27 3.07 29.25
C THR A 422 8.34 3.18 28.05
N GLN A 423 7.05 3.44 28.32
CA GLN A 423 6.11 3.97 27.35
C GLN A 423 5.91 5.47 27.62
N ALA A 424 5.99 6.29 26.58
CA ALA A 424 5.93 7.74 26.75
C ALA A 424 5.23 8.46 25.60
N SER A 425 4.59 9.59 25.91
CA SER A 425 3.94 10.44 24.91
C SER A 425 4.86 11.51 24.34
N ASN A 426 5.96 11.85 25.00
CA ASN A 426 6.89 12.87 24.53
C ASN A 426 8.33 12.42 24.75
N LEU A 427 9.13 12.48 23.69
CA LEU A 427 10.57 12.19 23.77
C LEU A 427 11.38 13.42 23.41
N ARG A 428 12.40 13.69 24.22
CA ARG A 428 13.49 14.62 23.89
C ARG A 428 14.79 13.84 23.84
N ILE A 429 15.42 13.80 22.68
CA ILE A 429 16.69 13.11 22.46
C ILE A 429 17.74 14.15 22.06
N ASP A 430 18.73 14.37 22.92
CA ASP A 430 19.89 15.21 22.62
C ASP A 430 21.04 14.32 22.14
N LEU A 431 21.37 14.43 20.85
CA LEU A 431 22.46 13.72 20.20
C LEU A 431 23.73 14.59 20.11
N GLU A 432 24.83 14.02 20.57
CA GLU A 432 26.20 14.51 20.41
C GLU A 432 26.89 13.74 19.28
N GLY A 433 27.66 14.43 18.43
CA GLY A 433 28.31 13.81 17.28
C GLY A 433 27.34 13.37 16.18
N SER A 434 27.83 12.52 15.27
CA SER A 434 27.03 11.99 14.16
C SER A 434 26.68 10.52 14.38
N CYS A 435 25.48 10.10 14.01
CA CYS A 435 25.01 8.73 14.07
C CYS A 435 23.97 8.47 12.96
N ALA A 436 23.79 7.22 12.54
CA ALA A 436 22.70 6.89 11.65
C ALA A 436 21.35 7.06 12.37
N MET A 437 20.36 7.59 11.66
CA MET A 437 18.99 7.73 12.12
C MET A 437 18.05 7.30 11.01
N GLN A 438 16.90 6.72 11.36
CA GLN A 438 15.87 6.36 10.41
C GLN A 438 14.47 6.63 10.99
N VAL A 439 13.52 6.86 10.09
CA VAL A 439 12.09 6.98 10.39
C VAL A 439 11.33 6.15 9.38
N ASP A 440 10.51 5.21 9.86
CA ASP A 440 9.68 4.31 9.03
C ASP A 440 10.46 3.61 7.89
N GLY A 441 11.73 3.29 8.13
CA GLY A 441 12.62 2.63 7.20
C GLY A 441 13.38 3.55 6.24
N GLU A 442 13.21 4.88 6.33
CA GLU A 442 13.95 5.87 5.55
C GLU A 442 15.17 6.40 6.33
N PRO A 443 16.41 6.01 5.98
CA PRO A 443 17.60 6.27 6.79
C PRO A 443 18.46 7.44 6.29
N TRP A 444 19.20 8.09 7.19
CA TRP A 444 20.22 9.09 6.88
C TRP A 444 21.31 9.17 7.97
N MET A 445 22.42 9.84 7.67
CA MET A 445 23.39 10.23 8.69
C MET A 445 22.94 11.52 9.38
N GLN A 446 22.62 11.43 10.66
CA GLN A 446 22.22 12.56 11.48
C GLN A 446 23.43 13.13 12.22
N GLY A 447 23.69 14.43 12.06
CA GLY A 447 24.67 15.15 12.86
C GLY A 447 24.13 15.57 14.24
N PRO A 448 24.90 16.31 15.05
CA PRO A 448 24.50 16.70 16.39
C PRO A 448 23.19 17.52 16.37
N ALA A 449 22.20 17.11 17.14
CA ALA A 449 20.87 17.73 17.14
C ALA A 449 20.13 17.48 18.46
N THR A 450 19.15 18.34 18.73
CA THR A 450 18.04 18.00 19.63
C THR A 450 16.89 17.48 18.77
N ILE A 451 16.38 16.31 19.09
CA ILE A 451 15.29 15.63 18.40
C ILE A 451 14.12 15.57 19.36
N LEU A 452 12.96 16.06 18.93
CA LEU A 452 11.72 15.99 19.69
C LEU A 452 10.75 15.06 18.98
N VAL A 453 10.11 14.17 19.72
CA VAL A 453 9.05 13.28 19.22
C VAL A 453 7.78 13.60 20.02
N GLU A 454 6.75 14.05 19.31
CA GLU A 454 5.52 14.58 19.89
C GLU A 454 4.29 14.00 19.17
N PRO A 455 3.14 13.82 19.85
CA PRO A 455 1.92 13.36 19.21
C PRO A 455 1.43 14.35 18.16
N ALA A 456 0.94 13.85 17.02
CA ALA A 456 0.58 14.66 15.85
C ALA A 456 -0.75 14.24 15.20
N GLY A 457 -1.66 13.74 16.04
CA GLY A 457 -2.97 13.24 15.65
C GLY A 457 -2.96 11.77 15.26
N GLN A 458 -4.06 11.31 14.67
CA GLN A 458 -4.27 9.91 14.30
C GLN A 458 -4.72 9.80 12.85
N SER A 459 -4.39 8.68 12.22
CA SER A 459 -4.92 8.26 10.92
C SER A 459 -5.92 7.13 11.10
N THR A 460 -6.86 7.00 10.17
CA THR A 460 -7.86 5.94 10.18
C THR A 460 -7.42 4.79 9.28
N MET A 461 -7.13 3.65 9.89
CA MET A 461 -6.69 2.43 9.20
C MET A 461 -7.80 1.39 9.14
N LEU A 462 -7.66 0.45 8.21
CA LEU A 462 -8.50 -0.75 8.12
C LEU A 462 -7.67 -1.95 8.59
N ARG A 463 -8.16 -2.67 9.61
CA ARG A 463 -7.60 -3.93 10.06
C ARG A 463 -8.32 -5.09 9.38
N ALA A 464 -7.57 -5.98 8.74
CA ALA A 464 -8.15 -7.16 8.13
C ALA A 464 -8.68 -8.11 9.21
N ASN A 465 -9.92 -8.60 9.04
CA ASN A 465 -10.42 -9.70 9.85
C ASN A 465 -9.70 -10.98 9.43
N ILE A 466 -8.66 -11.35 10.16
CA ILE A 466 -8.03 -12.66 10.00
C ILE A 466 -9.07 -13.68 10.46
N LYS A 467 -9.77 -14.33 9.51
CA LYS A 467 -10.34 -15.64 9.82
C LYS A 467 -9.14 -16.50 10.21
N ARG A 468 -9.10 -16.97 11.46
CA ARG A 468 -8.18 -18.04 11.89
C ARG A 468 -8.49 -19.29 11.08
N SER A 469 -8.10 -19.32 9.81
CA SER A 469 -8.06 -20.53 9.00
C SER A 469 -6.66 -21.09 9.16
N GLU A 470 -6.57 -22.01 10.13
CA GLU A 470 -5.62 -23.13 10.23
C GLU A 470 -4.13 -22.75 10.33
N CYS A 471 -3.64 -22.81 11.57
CA CYS A 471 -2.24 -23.09 11.89
C CYS A 471 -1.78 -24.42 11.27
#